data_AF-A0A3Q2Z444-F1
#
_entry.id   AF-A0A3Q2Z444-F1
#
_cell.length_a   1.000
_cell.length_b   1.000
_cell.length_c   1.000
_cell.angle_alpha   90.00
_cell.angle_beta   90.00
_cell.angle_gamma   90.00
#
_symmetry.space_group_name_H-M   'P 1'
#
loop_
_entity.id
_entity.type
_entity.pdbx_description
1 polymer ?
#
loop_
_entity_poly.entity_id
_entity_poly.type
_entity_poly.pdbx_seq_one_letter_code
_entity_poly.pdbx_strand_id
1 'polypeptide(L)'
;MTTTVPPPSSPASSSRPVGHSKGTSAPRLHKLLAVPGCKPNMLNDLLLLRPGDGHESPEDNSSSNKHVVFFHGDIQNFQEEMASQPECAPWLAWSLEQFSGYRHFVDSNMFGAPQHAPYSPDGGALRHLRSLLVHGMERAGLPNTIRAPGDASGTRAGFSLTLVGFSKGCVVLNQVVHELAGALADPRVSDFAGSLSDMFWLDGGHPGGSETWVTDRSLLGQLATSGIGIHAHVTPYEVRDPTRAWVGREHACFVKTLEELGARLYDKLHFVDEPPSIENHFRVIQEF
;
A
#
# COMPACT_ATOMS: atom_id res chain seq x y z
N MET A 1 -10.31 85.31 19.79
CA MET A 1 -11.15 84.86 20.92
C MET A 1 -12.24 83.96 20.35
N THR A 2 -12.15 82.66 20.69
CA THR A 2 -13.20 81.61 20.77
C THR A 2 -14.41 81.74 19.84
N THR A 3 -14.63 80.84 18.89
CA THR A 3 -15.33 79.54 19.03
C THR A 3 -15.66 79.10 17.58
N THR A 4 -15.82 77.86 17.12
CA THR A 4 -15.97 76.50 17.66
C THR A 4 -15.86 75.58 16.44
N VAL A 5 -15.18 74.44 16.57
CA VAL A 5 -15.00 73.45 15.48
C VAL A 5 -16.19 72.46 15.48
N PRO A 6 -16.83 72.16 14.33
CA PRO A 6 -17.84 71.11 14.23
C PRO A 6 -17.23 69.70 14.01
N PRO A 7 -17.92 68.62 14.42
CA PRO A 7 -17.39 67.26 14.37
C PRO A 7 -17.38 66.66 12.95
N PRO A 8 -16.48 65.71 12.64
CA PRO A 8 -16.42 65.09 11.32
C PRO A 8 -17.53 64.06 11.11
N SER A 9 -18.22 64.17 9.97
CA SER A 9 -19.21 63.23 9.46
C SER A 9 -18.54 62.01 8.80
N SER A 10 -19.13 60.85 9.01
CA SER A 10 -18.69 59.53 8.53
C SER A 10 -18.67 59.43 6.99
N PRO A 11 -17.74 58.66 6.39
CA PRO A 11 -17.66 58.52 4.95
C PRO A 11 -18.77 57.59 4.41
N ALA A 12 -19.40 58.07 3.33
CA ALA A 12 -20.38 57.36 2.54
C ALA A 12 -19.77 56.18 1.74
N SER A 13 -20.64 55.23 1.46
CA SER A 13 -20.45 53.96 0.76
C SER A 13 -19.61 54.01 -0.52
N SER A 14 -18.63 53.11 -0.62
CA SER A 14 -18.17 52.59 -1.92
C SER A 14 -18.51 51.09 -2.01
N SER A 15 -19.17 50.74 -3.10
CA SER A 15 -19.62 49.40 -3.47
C SER A 15 -18.43 48.44 -3.60
N ARG A 16 -18.51 47.29 -2.92
CA ARG A 16 -17.59 46.15 -3.10
C ARG A 16 -17.67 45.62 -4.54
N PRO A 17 -16.55 45.36 -5.24
CA PRO A 17 -16.57 44.42 -6.33
C PRO A 17 -16.70 43.00 -5.77
N VAL A 18 -17.65 42.25 -6.31
CA VAL A 18 -17.81 40.80 -6.08
C VAL A 18 -16.61 40.11 -6.73
N GLY A 19 -15.55 39.93 -5.96
CA GLY A 19 -14.45 39.05 -6.31
C GLY A 19 -14.98 37.62 -6.34
N HIS A 20 -15.15 37.08 -7.54
CA HIS A 20 -15.31 35.64 -7.73
C HIS A 20 -14.07 34.98 -7.15
N SER A 21 -14.22 34.34 -5.98
CA SER A 21 -13.19 33.46 -5.46
C SER A 21 -13.01 32.33 -6.47
N LYS A 22 -11.97 32.43 -7.30
CA LYS A 22 -11.44 31.25 -7.98
C LYS A 22 -11.03 30.29 -6.86
N GLY A 23 -11.88 29.30 -6.59
CA GLY A 23 -11.59 28.24 -5.66
C GLY A 23 -10.29 27.59 -6.10
N THR A 24 -9.24 27.76 -5.32
CA THR A 24 -8.03 26.97 -5.47
C THR A 24 -8.44 25.53 -5.12
N SER A 25 -8.59 24.67 -6.13
CA SER A 25 -8.84 23.25 -5.90
C SER A 25 -7.72 22.72 -5.00
N ALA A 26 -8.06 22.15 -3.85
CA ALA A 26 -7.07 21.57 -2.95
C ALA A 26 -6.19 20.55 -3.71
N PRO A 27 -4.88 20.46 -3.42
CA PRO A 27 -4.01 19.49 -4.08
C PRO A 27 -4.58 18.08 -3.89
N ARG A 28 -4.66 17.29 -4.96
CA ARG A 28 -5.23 15.93 -4.90
C ARG A 28 -4.40 14.97 -4.04
N LEU A 29 -3.08 15.17 -4.02
CA LEU A 29 -2.15 14.40 -3.21
C LEU A 29 -1.90 15.10 -1.87
N HIS A 30 -2.17 14.40 -0.78
CA HIS A 30 -1.95 14.87 0.58
C HIS A 30 -0.91 14.01 1.27
N LYS A 31 0.06 14.66 1.94
CA LYS A 31 0.98 13.98 2.85
C LYS A 31 0.43 14.06 4.27
N LEU A 32 0.04 12.92 4.83
CA LEU A 32 -0.37 12.80 6.23
C LEU A 32 0.82 12.31 7.04
N LEU A 33 1.34 13.16 7.93
CA LEU A 33 2.53 12.85 8.73
C LEU A 33 2.17 12.08 9.99
N ALA A 34 2.98 11.10 10.37
CA ALA A 34 2.90 10.42 11.67
C ALA A 34 1.48 9.88 12.01
N VAL A 35 0.84 9.21 11.04
CA VAL A 35 -0.46 8.55 11.22
C VAL A 35 -0.28 7.33 12.13
N PRO A 36 -1.05 7.18 13.22
CA PRO A 36 -0.86 6.10 14.15
C PRO A 36 -1.42 4.80 13.59
N GLY A 37 -0.71 3.70 13.81
CA GLY A 37 -1.21 2.37 13.55
C GLY A 37 -1.86 1.74 14.78
N CYS A 38 -1.76 0.42 14.90
CA CYS A 38 -2.37 -0.35 15.98
C CYS A 38 -1.76 -0.12 17.38
N LYS A 39 -0.55 0.44 17.45
CA LYS A 39 0.12 0.87 18.69
C LYS A 39 0.51 2.36 18.58
N PRO A 40 0.44 3.14 19.69
CA PRO A 40 0.66 4.59 19.65
C PRO A 40 2.03 5.03 19.10
N ASN A 41 3.06 4.20 19.25
CA ASN A 41 4.42 4.47 18.78
C ASN A 41 4.70 3.95 17.36
N MET A 42 3.76 3.24 16.74
CA MET A 42 3.90 2.76 15.36
C MET A 42 3.27 3.79 14.43
N LEU A 43 4.07 4.77 14.02
CA LEU A 43 3.63 5.90 13.21
C LEU A 43 4.13 5.77 11.77
N ASN A 44 3.28 6.05 10.79
CA ASN A 44 3.64 6.04 9.37
C ASN A 44 3.24 7.36 8.71
N ASP A 45 4.07 7.84 7.79
CA ASP A 45 3.66 8.86 6.84
C ASP A 45 2.83 8.18 5.73
N LEU A 46 1.70 8.78 5.36
CA LEU A 46 0.83 8.31 4.28
C LEU A 46 0.78 9.34 3.15
N LEU A 47 0.92 8.88 1.91
CA LEU A 47 0.60 9.67 0.72
C LEU A 47 -0.80 9.27 0.26
N LEU A 48 -1.75 10.20 0.43
CA LEU A 48 -3.16 9.99 0.10
C LEU A 48 -3.51 10.73 -1.18
N LEU A 49 -3.87 9.98 -2.22
CA LEU A 49 -4.46 10.53 -3.43
C LEU A 49 -5.99 10.50 -3.32
N ARG A 50 -6.64 11.67 -3.38
CA ARG A 50 -8.10 11.75 -3.40
C ARG A 50 -8.67 11.46 -4.79
N PRO A 51 -9.89 10.89 -4.88
CA PRO A 51 -10.66 10.86 -6.12
C PRO A 51 -10.70 12.27 -6.72
N GLY A 52 -10.57 12.39 -8.04
CA GLY A 52 -10.76 13.68 -8.71
C GLY A 52 -12.25 14.01 -8.82
N ASP A 53 -12.60 15.29 -8.89
CA ASP A 53 -13.99 15.78 -9.00
C ASP A 53 -14.68 15.44 -10.36
N GLY A 54 -14.19 14.46 -11.13
CA GLY A 54 -14.69 14.20 -12.48
C GLY A 54 -14.33 12.83 -13.02
N HIS A 55 -15.25 11.88 -12.87
CA HIS A 55 -15.72 10.90 -13.87
C HIS A 55 -16.63 9.88 -13.18
N GLU A 56 -17.74 10.33 -12.58
CA GLU A 56 -18.84 9.41 -12.29
C GLU A 56 -19.76 9.43 -13.51
N SER A 57 -19.60 8.45 -14.39
CA SER A 57 -20.60 8.16 -15.43
C SER A 57 -21.91 7.73 -14.75
N PRO A 58 -23.07 8.28 -15.16
CA PRO A 58 -24.35 8.12 -14.45
C PRO A 58 -24.93 6.69 -14.43
N GLU A 59 -24.22 5.68 -14.92
CA GLU A 59 -24.67 4.28 -14.99
C GLU A 59 -24.09 3.38 -13.89
N ASP A 60 -23.10 3.84 -13.12
CA ASP A 60 -22.45 3.01 -12.08
C ASP A 60 -23.07 3.25 -10.69
N ASN A 61 -24.36 2.93 -10.56
CA ASN A 61 -25.16 3.17 -9.34
C ASN A 61 -24.92 2.11 -8.24
N SER A 62 -23.72 1.53 -8.21
CA SER A 62 -23.20 0.68 -7.15
C SER A 62 -21.98 1.39 -6.57
N SER A 63 -22.18 2.23 -5.55
CA SER A 63 -21.13 3.01 -4.90
C SER A 63 -20.18 2.12 -4.09
N SER A 64 -19.37 1.27 -4.75
CA SER A 64 -18.29 0.55 -4.09
C SER A 64 -17.12 1.53 -3.88
N ASN A 65 -16.85 1.89 -2.62
CA ASN A 65 -15.63 2.58 -2.22
C ASN A 65 -14.44 1.63 -2.34
N LYS A 66 -13.86 1.59 -3.54
CA LYS A 66 -12.64 0.85 -3.84
C LYS A 66 -11.43 1.66 -3.38
N HIS A 67 -10.60 1.06 -2.54
CA HIS A 67 -9.38 1.64 -2.03
C HIS A 67 -8.18 0.82 -2.48
N VAL A 68 -7.09 1.49 -2.83
CA VAL A 68 -5.82 0.84 -3.16
C VAL A 68 -4.77 1.29 -2.16
N VAL A 69 -4.04 0.34 -1.59
CA VAL A 69 -2.84 0.60 -0.78
C VAL A 69 -1.65 0.05 -1.53
N PHE A 70 -0.70 0.94 -1.84
CA PHE A 70 0.54 0.61 -2.54
C PHE A 70 1.71 0.64 -1.58
N PHE A 71 2.33 -0.52 -1.37
CA PHE A 71 3.59 -0.70 -0.65
C PHE A 71 4.72 -0.69 -1.67
N HIS A 72 5.51 0.38 -1.70
CA HIS A 72 6.59 0.56 -2.67
C HIS A 72 7.83 -0.29 -2.33
N GLY A 73 8.84 -0.22 -3.18
CA GLY A 73 10.21 -0.58 -2.84
C GLY A 73 11.16 0.50 -3.30
N ASP A 74 12.44 0.30 -3.06
CA ASP A 74 13.52 1.11 -3.60
C ASP A 74 14.71 0.23 -3.92
N ILE A 75 15.71 0.83 -4.57
CA ILE A 75 17.02 0.23 -4.85
C ILE A 75 18.06 0.62 -3.81
N GLN A 76 17.66 1.23 -2.69
CA GLN A 76 18.62 1.73 -1.71
C GLN A 76 19.20 0.56 -0.91
N ASN A 77 20.52 0.53 -0.86
CA ASN A 77 21.32 -0.35 -0.03
C ASN A 77 22.49 0.47 0.55
N PHE A 78 23.36 -0.15 1.35
CA PHE A 78 24.62 0.48 1.76
C PHE A 78 25.37 0.98 0.53
N GLN A 79 25.98 2.17 0.63
CA GLN A 79 26.62 2.80 -0.51
C GLN A 79 27.73 1.93 -1.10
N GLU A 80 28.45 1.18 -0.28
CA GLU A 80 29.47 0.22 -0.72
C GLU A 80 28.87 -0.90 -1.57
N GLU A 81 27.72 -1.44 -1.16
CA GLU A 81 27.03 -2.48 -1.93
C GLU A 81 26.45 -1.92 -3.22
N MET A 82 25.82 -0.74 -3.18
CA MET A 82 25.32 -0.07 -4.38
C MET A 82 26.45 0.26 -5.36
N ALA A 83 27.62 0.67 -4.87
CA ALA A 83 28.79 0.98 -5.70
C ALA A 83 29.39 -0.26 -6.36
N SER A 84 29.25 -1.43 -5.73
CA SER A 84 29.74 -2.70 -6.27
C SER A 84 28.86 -3.26 -7.41
N GLN A 85 27.61 -2.78 -7.55
CA GLN A 85 26.66 -3.24 -8.55
C GLN A 85 26.50 -2.23 -9.69
N PRO A 86 26.81 -2.59 -10.95
CA PRO A 86 26.71 -1.67 -12.09
C PRO A 86 25.33 -1.02 -12.26
N GLU A 87 24.25 -1.73 -11.97
CA GLU A 87 22.88 -1.20 -12.02
C GLU A 87 22.55 -0.18 -10.91
N CYS A 88 23.20 -0.28 -9.75
CA CYS A 88 22.92 0.56 -8.58
C CYS A 88 23.86 1.77 -8.49
N ALA A 89 25.09 1.65 -9.01
CA ALA A 89 26.13 2.67 -8.93
C ALA A 89 25.71 4.06 -9.46
N PRO A 90 24.91 4.21 -10.55
CA PRO A 90 24.43 5.52 -11.00
C PRO A 90 23.54 6.24 -9.98
N TRP A 91 22.97 5.52 -9.01
CA TRP A 91 22.00 6.02 -8.05
C TRP A 91 22.61 6.33 -6.67
N LEU A 92 23.93 6.19 -6.52
CA LEU A 92 24.65 6.43 -5.25
C LEU A 92 24.36 7.80 -4.63
N ALA A 93 24.26 8.85 -5.46
CA ALA A 93 23.95 10.21 -5.00
C ALA A 93 22.57 10.35 -4.36
N TRP A 94 21.68 9.36 -4.58
CA TRP A 94 20.34 9.28 -4.01
C TRP A 94 20.26 8.26 -2.88
N SER A 95 21.36 7.59 -2.50
CA SER A 95 21.36 6.69 -1.34
C SER A 95 21.33 7.51 -0.06
N LEU A 96 20.22 7.37 0.68
CA LEU A 96 20.04 7.97 2.00
C LEU A 96 20.54 7.05 3.12
N GLU A 97 21.12 5.89 2.77
CA GLU A 97 21.36 4.75 3.68
C GLU A 97 20.11 4.34 4.49
N GLN A 98 18.94 4.75 3.99
CA GLN A 98 17.64 4.37 4.49
C GLN A 98 17.03 3.52 3.39
N PHE A 99 16.68 2.28 3.71
CA PHE A 99 15.99 1.38 2.80
C PHE A 99 14.50 1.37 3.15
N SER A 100 13.65 1.02 2.18
CA SER A 100 12.23 0.76 2.40
C SER A 100 12.05 -0.18 3.60
N GLY A 101 11.54 0.39 4.69
CA GLY A 101 11.48 -0.25 5.99
C GLY A 101 10.05 -0.56 6.38
N TYR A 102 9.66 -1.84 6.26
CA TYR A 102 8.33 -2.32 6.65
C TYR A 102 8.24 -2.79 8.10
N ARG A 103 9.13 -2.29 8.98
CA ARG A 103 9.26 -2.71 10.39
C ARG A 103 7.99 -2.65 11.25
N HIS A 104 6.97 -1.91 10.81
CA HIS A 104 5.67 -1.87 11.50
C HIS A 104 4.68 -2.92 11.00
N PHE A 105 4.96 -3.53 9.86
CA PHE A 105 4.18 -4.59 9.25
C PHE A 105 4.86 -5.94 9.41
N VAL A 106 6.18 -6.00 9.21
CA VAL A 106 6.98 -7.23 9.20
C VAL A 106 8.28 -6.99 9.96
N ASP A 107 8.61 -7.89 10.87
CA ASP A 107 9.91 -7.89 11.52
C ASP A 107 11.01 -8.24 10.51
N SER A 108 12.25 -7.85 10.78
CA SER A 108 13.38 -8.16 9.92
C SER A 108 14.61 -8.49 10.74
N ASN A 109 15.44 -9.40 10.23
CA ASN A 109 16.73 -9.69 10.83
C ASN A 109 17.72 -8.52 10.63
N MET A 110 18.93 -8.66 11.18
CA MET A 110 19.97 -7.62 11.08
C MET A 110 20.41 -7.26 9.65
N PHE A 111 20.08 -8.09 8.66
CA PHE A 111 20.36 -7.86 7.23
C PHE A 111 19.14 -7.33 6.47
N GLY A 112 18.04 -7.02 7.17
CA GLY A 112 16.82 -6.48 6.56
C GLY A 112 16.00 -7.51 5.78
N ALA A 113 16.27 -8.81 5.95
CA ALA A 113 15.42 -9.88 5.43
C ALA A 113 14.18 -10.04 6.34
N PRO A 114 12.98 -10.20 5.77
CA PRO A 114 11.75 -10.30 6.54
C PRO A 114 11.74 -11.57 7.39
N GLN A 115 11.08 -11.49 8.55
CA GLN A 115 10.80 -12.63 9.40
C GLN A 115 9.30 -12.71 9.59
N HIS A 116 8.65 -13.53 8.76
CA HIS A 116 7.20 -13.65 8.78
C HIS A 116 6.71 -14.42 10.00
N ALA A 117 5.63 -13.93 10.62
CA ALA A 117 5.06 -14.52 11.82
C ALA A 117 3.57 -14.83 11.63
N PRO A 118 3.02 -15.88 12.28
CA PRO A 118 1.59 -16.13 12.31
C PRO A 118 0.81 -14.97 12.95
N TYR A 119 -0.51 -14.96 12.74
CA TYR A 119 -1.43 -14.00 13.35
C TYR A 119 -1.23 -13.83 14.86
N SER A 120 -1.22 -12.58 15.32
CA SER A 120 -1.21 -12.22 16.74
C SER A 120 -2.40 -11.32 17.08
N PRO A 121 -3.21 -11.68 18.09
CA PRO A 121 -4.31 -10.86 18.59
C PRO A 121 -3.91 -9.44 19.02
N ASP A 122 -2.63 -9.20 19.34
CA ASP A 122 -2.10 -7.96 19.92
C ASP A 122 -1.25 -7.12 18.94
N GLY A 123 -1.17 -7.55 17.68
CA GLY A 123 -0.33 -6.92 16.67
C GLY A 123 -0.70 -7.36 15.26
N GLY A 124 0.29 -7.37 14.37
CA GLY A 124 0.16 -7.84 12.99
C GLY A 124 -0.06 -6.73 11.95
N ALA A 125 0.34 -7.04 10.73
CA ALA A 125 0.24 -6.20 9.54
C ALA A 125 -1.21 -5.78 9.27
N LEU A 126 -2.18 -6.69 9.34
CA LEU A 126 -3.59 -6.37 9.03
C LEU A 126 -4.21 -5.43 10.05
N ARG A 127 -3.96 -5.66 11.35
CA ARG A 127 -4.45 -4.79 12.41
C ARG A 127 -3.78 -3.41 12.34
N HIS A 128 -2.49 -3.37 12.04
CA HIS A 128 -1.76 -2.13 11.83
C HIS A 128 -2.31 -1.33 10.63
N LEU A 129 -2.51 -1.99 9.49
CA LEU A 129 -3.07 -1.39 8.27
C LEU A 129 -4.47 -0.83 8.52
N ARG A 130 -5.35 -1.60 9.17
CA ARG A 130 -6.70 -1.16 9.52
C ARG A 130 -6.66 0.15 10.31
N SER A 131 -5.81 0.22 11.34
CA SER A 131 -5.66 1.43 12.14
C SER A 131 -5.11 2.61 11.33
N LEU A 132 -4.10 2.38 10.49
CA LEU A 132 -3.55 3.43 9.62
C LEU A 132 -4.60 4.01 8.66
N LEU A 133 -5.43 3.15 8.06
CA LEU A 133 -6.48 3.60 7.16
C LEU A 133 -7.57 4.38 7.89
N VAL A 134 -8.04 3.87 9.04
CA VAL A 134 -9.03 4.58 9.89
C VAL A 134 -8.51 5.96 10.30
N HIS A 135 -7.34 6.02 10.93
CA HIS A 135 -6.79 7.30 11.40
C HIS A 135 -6.37 8.21 10.23
N GLY A 136 -5.94 7.63 9.10
CA GLY A 136 -5.62 8.37 7.89
C GLY A 136 -6.85 9.04 7.27
N MET A 137 -7.97 8.31 7.16
CA MET A 137 -9.25 8.85 6.70
C MET A 137 -9.75 9.97 7.63
N GLU A 138 -9.70 9.75 8.94
CA GLU A 138 -10.08 10.75 9.95
C GLU A 138 -9.26 12.05 9.80
N ARG A 139 -7.92 11.93 9.71
CA ARG A 139 -7.03 13.09 9.52
C ARG A 139 -7.23 13.78 8.18
N ALA A 140 -7.64 13.03 7.16
CA ALA A 140 -7.98 13.58 5.85
C ALA A 140 -9.41 14.14 5.78
N GLY A 141 -10.22 14.07 6.85
CA GLY A 141 -11.62 14.49 6.83
C GLY A 141 -12.48 13.67 5.86
N LEU A 142 -12.09 12.43 5.57
CA LEU A 142 -12.84 11.51 4.73
C LEU A 142 -13.83 10.68 5.57
N PRO A 143 -14.99 10.29 5.02
CA PRO A 143 -15.90 9.37 5.71
C PRO A 143 -15.18 8.06 6.05
N ASN A 144 -15.22 7.66 7.32
CA ASN A 144 -14.70 6.37 7.73
C ASN A 144 -15.67 5.26 7.33
N THR A 145 -15.36 4.58 6.25
CA THR A 145 -16.13 3.47 5.68
C THR A 145 -15.73 2.12 6.25
N ILE A 146 -14.64 2.05 7.03
CA ILE A 146 -14.17 0.83 7.70
C ILE A 146 -14.97 0.63 8.99
N ARG A 147 -15.56 -0.55 9.15
CA ARG A 147 -16.39 -0.87 10.32
C ARG A 147 -15.61 -0.83 11.63
N ALA A 148 -16.28 -0.36 12.68
CA ALA A 148 -15.78 -0.48 14.04
C ALA A 148 -15.76 -1.96 14.49
N PRO A 149 -14.82 -2.38 15.35
CA PRO A 149 -14.75 -3.76 15.82
C PRO A 149 -16.04 -4.14 16.56
N GLY A 150 -16.68 -5.24 16.17
CA GLY A 150 -17.86 -5.79 16.87
C GLY A 150 -19.20 -5.09 16.61
N ASP A 151 -19.29 -4.18 15.65
CA ASP A 151 -20.56 -3.57 15.24
C ASP A 151 -21.35 -4.52 14.32
N ALA A 152 -22.28 -5.28 14.91
CA ALA A 152 -23.17 -6.20 14.20
C ALA A 152 -24.40 -5.50 13.57
N SER A 153 -24.53 -4.17 13.68
CA SER A 153 -25.71 -3.45 13.19
C SER A 153 -25.62 -3.10 11.70
N GLY A 154 -26.27 -3.91 10.86
CA GLY A 154 -26.65 -3.56 9.48
C GLY A 154 -25.50 -3.37 8.47
N THR A 155 -25.81 -3.58 7.19
CA THR A 155 -24.89 -3.40 6.07
C THR A 155 -24.52 -1.92 5.91
N ARG A 156 -23.25 -1.56 6.16
CA ARG A 156 -22.66 -0.41 5.49
C ARG A 156 -21.94 -0.95 4.25
N ALA A 157 -22.66 -0.97 3.14
CA ALA A 157 -22.11 -1.39 1.86
C ALA A 157 -20.91 -0.49 1.50
N GLY A 158 -19.85 -1.10 0.98
CA GLY A 158 -18.99 -0.41 0.03
C GLY A 158 -17.50 -0.35 0.31
N PHE A 159 -16.93 -0.82 1.42
CA PHE A 159 -15.45 -0.83 1.56
C PHE A 159 -14.85 -2.06 0.88
N SER A 160 -14.01 -1.85 -0.12
CA SER A 160 -13.24 -2.89 -0.82
C SER A 160 -11.79 -2.43 -0.93
N LEU A 161 -10.85 -3.32 -0.62
CA LEU A 161 -9.43 -2.99 -0.51
C LEU A 161 -8.58 -3.86 -1.43
N THR A 162 -7.80 -3.21 -2.28
CA THR A 162 -6.74 -3.82 -3.07
C THR A 162 -5.39 -3.51 -2.44
N LEU A 163 -4.56 -4.53 -2.24
CA LEU A 163 -3.17 -4.36 -1.80
C LEU A 163 -2.23 -4.58 -2.99
N VAL A 164 -1.25 -3.69 -3.13
CA VAL A 164 -0.21 -3.80 -4.15
C VAL A 164 1.12 -3.71 -3.45
N GLY A 165 1.96 -4.74 -3.59
CA GLY A 165 3.34 -4.75 -3.13
C GLY A 165 4.25 -4.72 -4.35
N PHE A 166 5.19 -3.78 -4.37
CA PHE A 166 6.24 -3.73 -5.39
C PHE A 166 7.61 -3.95 -4.75
N SER A 167 8.46 -4.79 -5.35
CA SER A 167 9.82 -5.04 -4.87
C SER A 167 9.81 -5.47 -3.39
N LYS A 168 10.45 -4.72 -2.50
CA LYS A 168 10.42 -4.98 -1.05
C LYS A 168 9.03 -4.85 -0.42
N GLY A 169 8.09 -4.13 -1.05
CA GLY A 169 6.69 -4.04 -0.62
C GLY A 169 5.99 -5.39 -0.57
N CYS A 170 6.41 -6.36 -1.39
CA CYS A 170 5.87 -7.73 -1.40
C CYS A 170 6.02 -8.45 -0.06
N VAL A 171 7.00 -8.07 0.78
CA VAL A 171 7.17 -8.71 2.09
C VAL A 171 5.97 -8.46 3.02
N VAL A 172 5.28 -7.32 2.85
CA VAL A 172 4.05 -6.99 3.60
C VAL A 172 2.92 -7.90 3.15
N LEU A 173 2.81 -8.17 1.85
CA LEU A 173 1.79 -9.07 1.31
C LEU A 173 2.03 -10.50 1.78
N ASN A 174 3.28 -10.96 1.79
CA ASN A 174 3.64 -12.25 2.38
C ASN A 174 3.23 -12.31 3.87
N GLN A 175 3.48 -11.25 4.64
CA GLN A 175 3.02 -11.19 6.04
C GLN A 175 1.49 -11.26 6.17
N VAL A 176 0.76 -10.56 5.30
CA VAL A 176 -0.72 -10.64 5.26
C VAL A 176 -1.18 -12.09 5.03
N VAL A 177 -0.51 -12.85 4.16
CA VAL A 177 -0.83 -14.27 3.93
C VAL A 177 -0.59 -15.11 5.20
N HIS A 178 0.49 -14.88 5.95
CA HIS A 178 0.76 -15.57 7.21
C HIS A 178 -0.28 -15.25 8.31
N GLU A 179 -0.89 -14.07 8.25
CA GLU A 179 -1.89 -13.61 9.23
C GLU A 179 -3.33 -13.96 8.84
N LEU A 180 -3.60 -14.28 7.58
CA LEU A 180 -4.93 -14.20 6.98
C LEU A 180 -5.99 -15.03 7.72
N ALA A 181 -5.75 -16.33 7.97
CA ALA A 181 -6.77 -17.13 8.65
C ALA A 181 -7.02 -16.67 10.09
N GLY A 182 -5.97 -16.28 10.82
CA GLY A 182 -6.14 -15.76 12.18
C GLY A 182 -6.90 -14.45 12.20
N ALA A 183 -6.64 -13.56 11.23
CA ALA A 183 -7.35 -12.30 11.08
C ALA A 183 -8.83 -12.50 10.70
N LEU A 184 -9.13 -13.45 9.81
CA LEU A 184 -10.50 -13.82 9.45
C LEU A 184 -11.28 -14.49 10.61
N ALA A 185 -10.58 -15.14 11.54
CA ALA A 185 -11.18 -15.76 12.72
C ALA A 185 -11.40 -14.78 13.90
N ASP A 186 -10.77 -13.60 13.88
CA ASP A 186 -10.86 -12.64 14.98
C ASP A 186 -11.97 -11.59 14.72
N PRO A 187 -13.01 -11.51 15.55
CA PRO A 187 -14.12 -10.55 15.38
C PRO A 187 -13.71 -9.07 15.34
N ARG A 188 -12.50 -8.74 15.79
CA ARG A 188 -12.00 -7.35 15.85
C ARG A 188 -11.42 -6.89 14.51
N VAL A 189 -11.07 -7.82 13.61
CA VAL A 189 -10.36 -7.55 12.35
C VAL A 189 -10.96 -8.31 11.16
N SER A 190 -11.71 -9.39 11.37
CA SER A 190 -12.33 -10.23 10.34
C SER A 190 -13.09 -9.44 9.27
N ASP A 191 -13.94 -8.48 9.64
CA ASP A 191 -14.64 -7.61 8.68
C ASP A 191 -13.68 -6.82 7.77
N PHE A 192 -12.52 -6.39 8.30
CA PHE A 192 -11.51 -5.70 7.52
C PHE A 192 -10.71 -6.67 6.64
N ALA A 193 -10.30 -7.82 7.18
CA ALA A 193 -9.62 -8.86 6.40
C ALA A 193 -10.50 -9.37 5.25
N GLY A 194 -11.79 -9.58 5.50
CA GLY A 194 -12.78 -9.98 4.49
C GLY A 194 -13.12 -8.91 3.45
N SER A 195 -12.65 -7.67 3.62
CA SER A 195 -12.80 -6.60 2.63
C SER A 195 -11.70 -6.55 1.57
N LEU A 196 -10.64 -7.36 1.74
CA LEU A 196 -9.59 -7.54 0.75
C LEU A 196 -10.20 -8.16 -0.51
N SER A 197 -10.11 -7.45 -1.64
CA SER A 197 -10.62 -7.95 -2.92
C SER A 197 -9.52 -8.57 -3.77
N ASP A 198 -8.34 -7.94 -3.79
CA ASP A 198 -7.24 -8.29 -4.68
C ASP A 198 -5.89 -7.99 -4.01
N MET A 199 -4.88 -8.82 -4.32
CA MET A 199 -3.50 -8.65 -3.89
C MET A 199 -2.57 -8.82 -5.10
N PHE A 200 -1.71 -7.81 -5.32
CA PHE A 200 -0.77 -7.74 -6.43
C PHE A 200 0.67 -7.81 -5.93
N TRP A 201 1.37 -8.89 -6.26
CA TRP A 201 2.81 -9.01 -6.11
C TRP A 201 3.47 -8.56 -7.40
N LEU A 202 4.21 -7.45 -7.33
CA LEU A 202 4.90 -6.84 -8.46
C LEU A 202 6.41 -6.95 -8.27
N ASP A 203 7.03 -7.83 -9.05
CA ASP A 203 8.48 -8.05 -9.14
C ASP A 203 9.18 -8.07 -7.77
N GLY A 204 8.82 -9.04 -6.94
CA GLY A 204 9.16 -9.09 -5.52
C GLY A 204 10.66 -9.25 -5.24
N GLY A 205 11.15 -8.65 -4.15
CA GLY A 205 12.56 -8.79 -3.80
C GLY A 205 12.92 -8.26 -2.43
N HIS A 206 13.88 -8.91 -1.77
CA HIS A 206 14.46 -8.50 -0.50
C HIS A 206 15.85 -9.15 -0.34
N PRO A 207 16.71 -8.69 0.60
CA PRO A 207 18.09 -9.20 0.74
C PRO A 207 18.20 -10.60 1.37
N GLY A 208 17.08 -11.33 1.51
CA GLY A 208 17.07 -12.67 2.13
C GLY A 208 17.29 -13.77 1.10
N GLY A 209 17.71 -14.96 1.57
CA GLY A 209 18.00 -16.11 0.70
C GLY A 209 16.82 -17.06 0.45
N SER A 210 15.63 -16.72 0.93
CA SER A 210 14.38 -17.50 0.83
C SER A 210 13.18 -16.64 1.20
N GLU A 211 11.97 -17.17 1.04
CA GLU A 211 10.70 -16.54 1.44
C GLU A 211 10.38 -15.25 0.67
N THR A 212 10.89 -15.16 -0.57
CA THR A 212 10.48 -14.10 -1.51
C THR A 212 9.04 -14.34 -1.97
N TRP A 213 8.67 -15.59 -2.17
CA TRP A 213 7.28 -16.02 -2.35
C TRP A 213 6.87 -17.01 -1.25
N VAL A 214 5.60 -16.97 -0.84
CA VAL A 214 5.06 -17.91 0.15
C VAL A 214 4.96 -19.31 -0.48
N THR A 215 5.61 -20.31 0.09
CA THR A 215 5.55 -21.69 -0.41
C THR A 215 4.82 -22.66 0.53
N ASP A 216 4.39 -22.18 1.71
CA ASP A 216 3.64 -23.02 2.65
C ASP A 216 2.24 -23.32 2.10
N ARG A 217 1.98 -24.61 1.83
CA ARG A 217 0.72 -25.06 1.23
C ARG A 217 -0.51 -24.80 2.10
N SER A 218 -0.36 -24.79 3.42
CA SER A 218 -1.47 -24.50 4.35
C SER A 218 -1.87 -23.03 4.26
N LEU A 219 -0.89 -22.13 4.26
CA LEU A 219 -1.12 -20.70 4.09
C LEU A 219 -1.70 -20.37 2.71
N LEU A 220 -1.17 -20.98 1.65
CA LEU A 220 -1.73 -20.83 0.29
C LEU A 220 -3.14 -21.42 0.17
N GLY A 221 -3.45 -22.49 0.91
CA GLY A 221 -4.83 -23.01 1.03
C GLY A 221 -5.79 -22.00 1.62
N GLN A 222 -5.39 -21.32 2.69
CA GLN A 222 -6.20 -20.27 3.31
C GLN A 222 -6.40 -19.09 2.34
N LEU A 223 -5.34 -18.65 1.66
CA LEU A 223 -5.42 -17.61 0.65
C LEU A 223 -6.36 -18.00 -0.50
N ALA A 224 -6.24 -19.20 -1.06
CA ALA A 224 -7.08 -19.69 -2.15
C ALA A 224 -8.58 -19.69 -1.78
N THR A 225 -8.92 -20.10 -0.55
CA THR A 225 -10.31 -20.18 -0.07
C THR A 225 -10.90 -18.83 0.35
N SER A 226 -10.08 -17.78 0.49
CA SER A 226 -10.52 -16.46 0.94
C SER A 226 -11.35 -15.68 -0.11
N GLY A 227 -11.25 -16.07 -1.39
CA GLY A 227 -11.91 -15.37 -2.51
C GLY A 227 -11.14 -14.15 -3.06
N ILE A 228 -10.03 -13.78 -2.44
CA ILE A 228 -9.12 -12.70 -2.89
C ILE A 228 -8.58 -13.04 -4.29
N GLY A 229 -8.60 -12.07 -5.20
CA GLY A 229 -7.90 -12.13 -6.49
C GLY A 229 -6.39 -12.04 -6.30
N ILE A 230 -5.65 -13.01 -6.81
CA ILE A 230 -4.20 -13.10 -6.62
C ILE A 230 -3.54 -12.76 -7.95
N HIS A 231 -2.70 -11.74 -7.95
CA HIS A 231 -2.04 -11.25 -9.17
C HIS A 231 -0.53 -11.29 -8.98
N ALA A 232 0.15 -12.19 -9.68
CA ALA A 232 1.59 -12.32 -9.71
C ALA A 232 2.12 -11.70 -11.00
N HIS A 233 2.85 -10.60 -10.89
CA HIS A 233 3.47 -9.90 -12.01
C HIS A 233 4.97 -9.94 -11.80
N VAL A 234 5.67 -10.69 -12.64
CA VAL A 234 7.11 -10.92 -12.52
C VAL A 234 7.83 -10.55 -13.80
N THR A 235 9.13 -10.28 -13.70
CA THR A 235 10.01 -10.04 -14.84
C THR A 235 11.15 -11.05 -14.85
N PRO A 236 11.85 -11.24 -15.98
CA PRO A 236 13.09 -12.01 -16.02
C PRO A 236 14.14 -11.55 -15.00
N TYR A 237 14.13 -10.28 -14.60
CA TYR A 237 15.05 -9.72 -13.60
C TYR A 237 14.82 -10.32 -12.21
N GLU A 238 13.57 -10.59 -11.83
CA GLU A 238 13.26 -11.28 -10.58
C GLU A 238 13.50 -12.79 -10.70
N VAL A 239 12.83 -13.46 -11.63
CA VAL A 239 12.66 -14.93 -11.57
C VAL A 239 13.70 -15.72 -12.37
N ARG A 240 14.52 -15.07 -13.21
CA ARG A 240 15.57 -15.73 -14.02
C ARG A 240 16.99 -15.35 -13.60
N ASP A 241 17.17 -14.68 -12.47
CA ASP A 241 18.49 -14.36 -11.93
C ASP A 241 19.21 -15.63 -11.42
N PRO A 242 20.35 -16.04 -12.02
CA PRO A 242 21.06 -17.25 -11.61
C PRO A 242 21.67 -17.13 -10.20
N THR A 243 21.98 -15.92 -9.74
CA THR A 243 22.52 -15.67 -8.39
C THR A 243 21.44 -15.76 -7.32
N ARG A 244 20.17 -15.55 -7.71
CA ARG A 244 18.97 -15.61 -6.86
C ARG A 244 17.98 -16.67 -7.33
N ALA A 245 18.48 -17.81 -7.80
CA ALA A 245 17.67 -18.85 -8.43
C ALA A 245 16.55 -19.43 -7.53
N TRP A 246 16.59 -19.21 -6.21
CA TRP A 246 15.47 -19.59 -5.33
C TRP A 246 14.21 -18.79 -5.63
N VAL A 247 14.31 -17.52 -6.03
CA VAL A 247 13.15 -16.64 -6.27
C VAL A 247 12.26 -17.24 -7.35
N GLY A 248 12.84 -17.63 -8.49
CA GLY A 248 12.10 -18.29 -9.57
C GLY A 248 11.53 -19.66 -9.17
N ARG A 249 12.19 -20.41 -8.28
CA ARG A 249 11.65 -21.69 -7.78
C ARG A 249 10.47 -21.47 -6.83
N GLU A 250 10.56 -20.47 -5.95
CA GLU A 250 9.50 -20.12 -5.01
C GLU A 250 8.28 -19.55 -5.76
N HIS A 251 8.47 -18.65 -6.73
CA HIS A 251 7.40 -18.17 -7.62
C HIS A 251 6.70 -19.34 -8.33
N ALA A 252 7.45 -20.24 -8.95
CA ALA A 252 6.87 -21.42 -9.61
C ALA A 252 6.09 -22.32 -8.63
N CYS A 253 6.57 -22.46 -7.39
CA CYS A 253 5.88 -23.20 -6.33
C CYS A 253 4.58 -22.50 -5.90
N PHE A 254 4.63 -21.18 -5.70
CA PHE A 254 3.47 -20.34 -5.35
C PHE A 254 2.36 -20.45 -6.39
N VAL A 255 2.68 -20.21 -7.66
CA VAL A 255 1.74 -20.29 -8.79
C VAL A 255 1.13 -21.69 -8.88
N LYS A 256 1.97 -22.71 -8.99
CA LYS A 256 1.51 -24.10 -9.13
C LYS A 256 0.60 -24.53 -7.98
N THR A 257 0.97 -24.19 -6.75
CA THR A 257 0.18 -24.57 -5.57
C THR A 257 -1.18 -23.89 -5.56
N LEU A 258 -1.25 -22.60 -5.92
CA LEU A 258 -2.51 -21.86 -5.98
C LEU A 258 -3.42 -22.33 -7.13
N GLU A 259 -2.84 -22.69 -8.28
CA GLU A 259 -3.59 -23.32 -9.38
C GLU A 259 -4.21 -24.66 -8.94
N GLU A 260 -3.41 -25.53 -8.30
CA GLU A 260 -3.88 -26.82 -7.78
C GLU A 260 -4.99 -26.67 -6.72
N LEU A 261 -4.96 -25.58 -5.96
CA LEU A 261 -5.96 -25.26 -4.95
C LEU A 261 -7.19 -24.54 -5.52
N GLY A 262 -7.23 -24.25 -6.82
CA GLY A 262 -8.35 -23.59 -7.50
C GLY A 262 -8.51 -22.11 -7.13
N ALA A 263 -7.41 -21.42 -6.80
CA ALA A 263 -7.43 -20.00 -6.47
C ALA A 263 -7.78 -19.12 -7.69
N ARG A 264 -8.24 -17.89 -7.44
CA ARG A 264 -8.42 -16.85 -8.46
C ARG A 264 -7.08 -16.21 -8.80
N LEU A 265 -6.22 -16.94 -9.51
CA LEU A 265 -4.87 -16.53 -9.84
C LEU A 265 -4.76 -15.93 -11.25
N TYR A 266 -4.01 -14.84 -11.35
CA TYR A 266 -3.46 -14.29 -12.59
C TYR A 266 -1.93 -14.24 -12.46
N ASP A 267 -1.21 -14.92 -13.34
CA ASP A 267 0.26 -14.92 -13.40
C ASP A 267 0.72 -14.33 -14.74
N LYS A 268 1.62 -13.34 -14.69
CA LYS A 268 2.15 -12.68 -15.87
C LYS A 268 3.66 -12.47 -15.75
N LEU A 269 4.40 -13.09 -16.67
CA LEU A 269 5.79 -12.78 -16.94
C LEU A 269 5.87 -11.65 -17.98
N HIS A 270 6.26 -10.45 -17.55
CA HIS A 270 6.45 -9.28 -18.42
C HIS A 270 7.82 -9.31 -19.09
N PHE A 271 7.96 -8.57 -20.20
CA PHE A 271 9.26 -8.33 -20.87
C PHE A 271 10.04 -9.60 -21.20
N VAL A 272 9.36 -10.70 -21.54
CA VAL A 272 9.98 -12.02 -21.75
C VAL A 272 11.04 -12.04 -22.85
N ASP A 273 10.87 -11.18 -23.86
CA ASP A 273 11.74 -11.05 -25.03
C ASP A 273 12.88 -10.03 -24.81
N GLU A 274 12.92 -9.36 -23.65
CA GLU A 274 13.94 -8.40 -23.30
C GLU A 274 14.98 -9.02 -22.33
N PRO A 275 16.25 -8.58 -22.36
CA PRO A 275 17.22 -8.97 -21.35
C PRO A 275 16.75 -8.56 -19.94
N PRO A 276 17.02 -9.38 -18.90
CA PRO A 276 16.76 -9.01 -17.51
C PRO A 276 17.45 -7.67 -17.15
N SER A 277 16.71 -6.72 -16.58
CA SER A 277 17.24 -5.41 -16.20
C SER A 277 16.47 -4.79 -15.04
N ILE A 278 17.14 -3.93 -14.28
CA ILE A 278 16.50 -3.11 -13.23
C ILE A 278 15.46 -2.14 -13.82
N GLU A 279 15.60 -1.76 -15.09
CA GLU A 279 14.61 -0.93 -15.77
C GLU A 279 13.29 -1.70 -15.95
N ASN A 280 13.36 -2.97 -16.32
CA ASN A 280 12.20 -3.85 -16.43
C ASN A 280 11.52 -4.05 -15.06
N HIS A 281 12.31 -4.19 -13.99
CA HIS A 281 11.82 -4.22 -12.61
C HIS A 281 10.92 -3.02 -12.32
N PHE A 282 11.35 -1.79 -12.62
CA PHE A 282 10.51 -0.61 -12.38
C PHE A 282 9.37 -0.43 -13.39
N ARG A 283 9.57 -0.80 -14.66
CA ARG A 283 8.55 -0.70 -15.71
C ARG A 283 7.31 -1.53 -15.39
N VAL A 284 7.42 -2.59 -14.60
CA VAL A 284 6.26 -3.39 -14.16
C VAL A 284 5.17 -2.55 -13.51
N ILE A 285 5.53 -1.47 -12.79
CA ILE A 285 4.59 -0.57 -12.10
C ILE A 285 3.67 0.15 -13.10
N GLN A 286 4.10 0.28 -14.36
CA GLN A 286 3.33 0.98 -15.40
C GLN A 286 2.44 0.04 -16.21
N GLU A 287 2.64 -1.28 -16.12
CA GLU A 287 2.06 -2.27 -17.04
C GLU A 287 1.24 -3.39 -16.37
N PHE A 288 1.01 -3.30 -15.05
CA PHE A 288 0.26 -4.31 -14.27
C PHE A 288 -1.25 -4.06 -14.26
#